data_AF-A0A964MZZ9-F1
#
_entry.id   AF-A0A964MZZ9-F1
#
_cell.length_a   1.000
_cell.length_b   1.000
_cell.length_c   1.000
_cell.angle_alpha   90.00
_cell.angle_beta   90.00
_cell.angle_gamma   90.00
#
_symmetry.space_group_name_H-M   'P 1'
#
loop_
_entity.id
_entity.type
_entity.pdbx_description
1 polymer ?
#
loop_
_entity_poly.entity_id
_entity_poly.type
_entity_poly.pdbx_seq_one_letter_code
_entity_poly.pdbx_strand_id
1 'polypeptide(L)'
;MFAAAMCRRTRGAGHWADPLAGRAVRREMHPLQPDEMGGDFDLKEVLRFGSVPIIWRAPNKPDRLDAYAQLYLREEIQAEALVRNLPGFARFLPVAALFHGQVINAAGLARDAGVARTTVSGYLEILEDTYLVTFLPAYEARLRVKERKHPKLFWTDPGIVRAMKRQLHEPAAEERGALLEGWVYGLLRARQSYAGLYDELSYWAPSQGGTEVDFLLRRGRSFVAIEVKTTTSPAPVHFAGLRAIADLAGLERRVLVHMGERPFNASDGIEALPVMQFAEEVLSGRL
;
A
#
# COMPACT_ATOMS: atom_id res chain seq x y z
N MET A 1 -8.78 13.04 3.39
CA MET A 1 -8.75 12.55 2.00
C MET A 1 -9.12 13.73 1.11
N PHE A 2 -8.16 14.24 0.35
CA PHE A 2 -8.12 15.51 -0.38
C PHE A 2 -8.47 16.80 0.40
N ALA A 3 -7.42 17.54 0.78
CA ALA A 3 -7.42 18.99 0.70
C ALA A 3 -6.18 19.42 -0.09
N ALA A 4 -6.03 18.89 -1.31
CA ALA A 4 -5.31 19.65 -2.30
C ALA A 4 -6.25 20.79 -2.68
N ALA A 5 -5.89 22.02 -2.32
CA ALA A 5 -6.39 23.19 -3.02
C ALA A 5 -5.86 23.09 -4.47
N MET A 6 -6.45 22.22 -5.29
CA MET A 6 -6.27 22.29 -6.72
C MET A 6 -7.06 23.50 -7.18
N CYS A 7 -6.34 24.59 -7.50
CA CYS A 7 -6.88 25.64 -8.33
C CYS A 7 -7.36 24.96 -9.62
N ARG A 8 -8.67 24.88 -9.82
CA ARG A 8 -9.28 24.28 -11.01
C ARG A 8 -8.68 24.94 -12.24
N ARG A 9 -8.07 24.13 -13.10
CA ARG A 9 -7.72 24.50 -14.47
C ARG A 9 -9.01 24.74 -15.27
N THR A 10 -9.53 25.95 -15.26
CA THR A 10 -10.50 26.39 -16.27
C THR A 10 -9.73 26.65 -17.56
N ARG A 11 -10.05 25.91 -18.63
CA ARG A 11 -9.48 26.15 -19.96
C ARG A 11 -10.04 27.47 -20.50
N GLY A 12 -9.27 28.54 -20.35
CA GLY A 12 -9.54 29.82 -21.00
C GLY A 12 -8.67 30.94 -20.43
N ALA A 13 -7.74 31.43 -21.25
CA ALA A 13 -6.89 32.62 -21.09
C ALA A 13 -5.57 32.49 -20.31
N GLY A 14 -4.48 32.73 -21.04
CA GLY A 14 -3.25 33.38 -20.54
C GLY A 14 -2.24 32.50 -19.81
N HIS A 15 -1.00 32.51 -20.28
CA HIS A 15 0.16 32.06 -19.51
C HIS A 15 0.30 32.94 -18.26
N TRP A 16 -0.27 32.51 -17.15
CA TRP A 16 0.02 33.05 -15.82
C TRP A 16 0.85 32.01 -15.08
N ALA A 17 2.08 32.38 -14.70
CA ALA A 17 2.90 31.57 -13.82
C ALA A 17 2.11 31.30 -12.52
N ASP A 18 2.01 30.03 -12.12
CA ASP A 18 1.31 29.64 -10.90
C ASP A 18 1.94 30.36 -9.68
N PRO A 19 1.25 31.30 -9.02
CA PRO A 19 1.81 32.06 -7.91
C PRO A 19 2.10 31.19 -6.67
N LEU A 20 1.65 29.93 -6.67
CA LEU A 20 1.94 28.93 -5.64
C LEU A 20 3.23 28.16 -5.89
N ALA A 21 3.79 28.21 -7.10
CA ALA A 21 5.05 27.58 -7.44
C ALA A 21 6.16 28.06 -6.48
N GLY A 22 6.73 27.14 -5.70
CA GLY A 22 7.78 27.41 -4.71
C GLY A 22 7.30 27.90 -3.34
N ARG A 23 6.00 28.10 -3.11
CA ARG A 23 5.43 28.50 -1.79
C ARG A 23 4.39 27.55 -1.24
N ALA A 24 3.72 26.78 -2.10
CA ALA A 24 2.81 25.73 -1.67
C ALA A 24 3.59 24.46 -1.34
N VAL A 25 3.40 23.95 -0.13
CA VAL A 25 3.88 22.63 0.27
C VAL A 25 2.77 21.64 -0.02
N ARG A 26 3.00 20.73 -0.96
CA ARG A 26 2.09 19.60 -1.19
C ARG A 26 2.25 18.60 -0.05
N ARG A 27 1.15 18.29 0.64
CA ARG A 27 1.08 17.22 1.64
C ARG A 27 0.02 16.22 1.22
N GLU A 28 0.39 14.95 1.25
CA GLU A 28 -0.51 13.84 0.95
C GLU A 28 -1.13 13.36 2.26
N MET A 29 -2.46 13.32 2.32
CA MET A 29 -3.19 12.87 3.51
C MET A 29 -3.59 11.41 3.35
N HIS A 30 -2.98 10.54 4.14
CA HIS A 30 -3.25 9.11 4.17
C HIS A 30 -4.55 8.80 4.95
N PRO A 31 -5.09 7.57 4.86
CA PRO A 31 -6.10 7.10 5.81
C PRO A 31 -5.63 7.26 7.27
N LEU A 32 -6.58 7.27 8.20
CA LEU A 32 -6.28 7.50 9.61
C LEU A 32 -5.24 6.50 10.11
N GLN A 33 -4.29 7.02 10.87
CA GLN A 33 -3.22 6.25 11.48
C GLN A 33 -3.56 5.90 12.93
N PRO A 34 -2.93 4.87 13.53
CA PRO A 34 -3.27 4.43 14.89
C PRO A 34 -3.16 5.54 15.94
N ASP A 35 -2.15 6.42 15.82
CA ASP A 35 -1.95 7.59 16.69
C ASP A 35 -3.06 8.65 16.53
N GLU A 36 -3.67 8.77 15.36
CA GLU A 36 -4.80 9.68 15.11
C GLU A 36 -6.12 9.14 15.66
N MET A 37 -6.27 7.81 15.73
CA MET A 37 -7.45 7.13 16.29
C MET A 37 -7.35 6.91 17.81
N GLY A 38 -6.14 6.90 18.36
CA GLY A 38 -5.92 6.74 19.79
C GLY A 38 -6.54 5.44 20.34
N GLY A 39 -7.27 5.55 21.45
CA GLY A 39 -7.92 4.41 22.11
C GLY A 39 -9.04 3.75 21.31
N ASP A 40 -9.54 4.41 20.25
CA ASP A 40 -10.58 3.85 19.39
C ASP A 40 -10.01 2.91 18.33
N PHE A 41 -8.68 2.86 18.15
CA PHE A 41 -8.06 2.04 17.12
C PHE A 41 -8.31 0.54 17.34
N ASP A 42 -8.91 -0.11 16.34
CA ASP A 42 -9.02 -1.57 16.25
C ASP A 42 -8.49 -2.05 14.89
N LEU A 43 -7.37 -2.79 14.89
CA LEU A 43 -6.78 -3.35 13.69
C LEU A 43 -7.75 -4.27 12.94
N LYS A 44 -8.56 -5.09 13.63
CA LYS A 44 -9.53 -5.97 12.97
C LYS A 44 -10.57 -5.16 12.22
N GLU A 45 -11.03 -4.07 12.81
CA GLU A 45 -11.98 -3.16 12.18
C GLU A 45 -11.35 -2.44 10.98
N VAL A 46 -10.10 -1.98 11.09
CA VAL A 46 -9.37 -1.35 9.99
C VAL A 46 -9.12 -2.32 8.84
N LEU A 47 -8.74 -3.57 9.11
CA LEU A 47 -8.57 -4.58 8.06
C LEU A 47 -9.91 -4.93 7.38
N ARG A 48 -11.03 -4.76 8.09
CA ARG A 48 -12.37 -5.08 7.56
C ARG A 48 -13.00 -3.93 6.79
N PHE A 49 -12.95 -2.70 7.31
CA PHE A 49 -13.67 -1.54 6.76
C PHE A 49 -12.76 -0.39 6.35
N GLY A 50 -11.47 -0.49 6.61
CA GLY A 50 -10.54 0.60 6.36
C GLY A 50 -10.55 1.65 7.46
N SER A 51 -9.71 2.66 7.24
CA SER A 51 -9.45 3.77 8.15
C SER A 51 -9.69 5.13 7.49
N VAL A 52 -10.34 5.13 6.32
CA VAL A 52 -10.76 6.38 5.66
C VAL A 52 -11.70 7.16 6.60
N PRO A 53 -11.44 8.45 6.92
CA PRO A 53 -12.14 9.15 7.99
C PRO A 53 -13.68 9.12 7.92
N ILE A 54 -14.25 9.28 6.71
CA ILE A 54 -15.71 9.27 6.51
C ILE A 54 -16.33 7.89 6.70
N ILE A 55 -15.54 6.82 6.49
CA ILE A 55 -15.95 5.43 6.73
C ILE A 55 -15.80 5.11 8.22
N TRP A 56 -14.64 5.42 8.79
CA TRP A 56 -14.31 5.12 10.18
C TRP A 56 -15.33 5.69 11.16
N ARG A 57 -15.80 6.92 10.92
CA ARG A 57 -16.78 7.62 11.78
C ARG A 57 -18.24 7.25 11.49
N ALA A 58 -18.51 6.36 10.54
CA ALA A 58 -19.87 6.05 10.16
C ALA A 58 -20.53 5.08 11.16
N PRO A 59 -21.82 5.27 11.48
CA PRO A 59 -22.56 4.35 12.34
C PRO A 59 -22.74 2.97 11.68
N ASN A 60 -23.00 2.96 10.37
CA ASN A 60 -23.00 1.74 9.56
C ASN A 60 -21.83 1.83 8.54
N LYS A 61 -20.69 1.23 8.92
CA LYS A 61 -19.47 1.20 8.09
C LYS A 61 -19.66 0.43 6.77
N PRO A 62 -20.29 -0.76 6.73
CA PRO A 62 -20.57 -1.45 5.46
C PRO A 62 -21.31 -0.58 4.45
N ASP A 63 -22.44 0.01 4.83
CA ASP A 63 -23.26 0.82 3.92
C ASP A 63 -22.52 2.07 3.48
N ARG A 64 -21.78 2.71 4.41
CA ARG A 64 -20.99 3.90 4.08
C ARG A 64 -19.86 3.57 3.12
N LEU A 65 -19.17 2.44 3.32
CA LEU A 65 -18.07 2.01 2.47
C LEU A 65 -18.55 1.64 1.07
N ASP A 66 -19.69 0.95 0.96
CA ASP A 66 -20.31 0.67 -0.33
C ASP A 66 -20.69 1.98 -1.03
N ALA A 67 -21.42 2.87 -0.36
CA ALA A 67 -21.81 4.16 -0.93
C ALA A 67 -20.58 4.98 -1.37
N TYR A 68 -19.52 5.02 -0.56
CA TYR A 68 -18.28 5.73 -0.90
C TYR A 68 -17.58 5.11 -2.13
N ALA A 69 -17.49 3.79 -2.21
CA ALA A 69 -16.83 3.12 -3.32
C ALA A 69 -17.66 3.15 -4.62
N GLN A 70 -18.97 2.94 -4.53
CA GLN A 70 -19.86 2.85 -5.70
C GLN A 70 -20.25 4.21 -6.26
N LEU A 71 -20.52 5.19 -5.40
CA LEU A 71 -21.00 6.51 -5.81
C LEU A 71 -19.82 7.46 -5.97
N TYR A 72 -19.06 7.69 -4.89
CA TYR A 72 -18.06 8.75 -4.91
C TYR A 72 -16.81 8.36 -5.71
N LEU A 73 -16.11 7.29 -5.31
CA LEU A 73 -14.84 6.93 -5.94
C LEU A 73 -15.03 6.55 -7.40
N ARG A 74 -16.06 5.77 -7.73
CA ARG A 74 -16.28 5.39 -9.12
C ARG A 74 -16.58 6.61 -9.99
N GLU A 75 -17.44 7.52 -9.56
CA GLU A 75 -17.76 8.72 -10.34
C GLU A 75 -16.54 9.63 -10.50
N GLU A 76 -15.76 9.83 -9.43
CA GLU A 76 -14.55 10.66 -9.46
C GLU A 76 -13.48 10.08 -10.41
N ILE A 77 -13.22 8.77 -10.33
CA ILE A 77 -12.27 8.13 -11.23
C ILE A 77 -12.74 8.20 -12.69
N GLN A 78 -14.03 8.01 -12.93
CA GLN A 78 -14.61 8.10 -14.27
C GLN A 78 -14.49 9.51 -14.85
N ALA A 79 -14.66 10.54 -14.01
CA ALA A 79 -14.52 11.94 -14.39
C ALA A 79 -13.06 12.31 -14.71
N GLU A 80 -12.11 11.91 -13.87
CA GLU A 80 -10.68 12.20 -14.06
C GLU A 80 -10.14 11.58 -15.36
N ALA A 81 -10.60 10.36 -15.65
CA ALA A 81 -10.01 9.56 -16.71
C ALA A 81 -10.54 9.83 -18.12
N LEU A 82 -11.53 10.73 -18.30
CA LEU A 82 -12.24 10.92 -19.59
C LEU A 82 -12.53 9.56 -20.26
N VAL A 83 -12.93 8.56 -19.46
CA VAL A 83 -12.83 7.16 -19.84
C VAL A 83 -13.66 6.91 -21.09
N ARG A 84 -13.00 6.66 -22.22
CA ARG A 84 -13.70 6.33 -23.48
C ARG A 84 -14.46 5.00 -23.42
N ASN A 85 -14.06 4.10 -22.51
CA ASN A 85 -14.64 2.77 -22.32
C ASN A 85 -15.03 2.50 -20.84
N LEU A 86 -16.12 3.12 -20.40
CA LEU A 86 -16.66 2.97 -19.05
C LEU A 86 -16.91 1.50 -18.65
N PRO A 87 -17.51 0.65 -19.51
CA PRO A 87 -17.74 -0.75 -19.17
C PRO A 87 -16.43 -1.52 -18.93
N GLY A 88 -15.37 -1.24 -19.69
CA GLY A 88 -14.06 -1.85 -19.50
C GLY A 88 -13.43 -1.46 -18.16
N PHE A 89 -13.55 -0.18 -17.78
CA PHE A 89 -13.04 0.30 -16.50
C PHE A 89 -13.78 -0.33 -15.30
N ALA A 90 -15.11 -0.46 -15.40
CA ALA A 90 -15.92 -1.10 -14.36
C ALA A 90 -15.55 -2.58 -14.14
N ARG A 91 -15.14 -3.31 -15.18
CA ARG A 91 -14.61 -4.68 -15.05
C ARG A 91 -13.18 -4.74 -14.55
N PHE A 92 -12.37 -3.71 -14.84
CA PHE A 92 -10.99 -3.63 -14.39
C PHE A 92 -10.85 -3.46 -12.88
N LEU A 93 -11.66 -2.60 -12.25
CA LEU A 93 -11.54 -2.26 -10.82
C LEU A 93 -11.53 -3.50 -9.88
N PRO A 94 -12.49 -4.45 -9.97
CA PRO A 94 -12.47 -5.63 -9.11
C PRO A 94 -11.25 -6.52 -9.36
N VAL A 95 -10.78 -6.63 -10.61
CA VAL A 95 -9.60 -7.44 -10.94
C VAL A 95 -8.34 -6.78 -10.38
N ALA A 96 -8.17 -5.47 -10.54
CA ALA A 96 -7.06 -4.72 -9.96
C ALA A 96 -7.01 -4.83 -8.42
N ALA A 97 -8.18 -4.92 -7.77
CA ALA A 97 -8.27 -5.14 -6.33
C ALA A 97 -7.71 -6.50 -5.87
N LEU A 98 -7.72 -7.52 -6.74
CA LEU A 98 -7.10 -8.83 -6.45
C LEU A 98 -5.57 -8.77 -6.42
N PHE A 99 -4.96 -7.76 -7.03
CA PHE A 99 -3.50 -7.57 -7.05
C PHE A 99 -2.99 -6.75 -5.84
N HIS A 100 -3.82 -6.51 -4.82
CA HIS A 100 -3.36 -5.84 -3.61
C HIS A 100 -2.24 -6.62 -2.92
N GLY A 101 -1.06 -5.99 -2.76
CA GLY A 101 0.15 -6.62 -2.22
C GLY A 101 0.86 -7.55 -3.21
N GLN A 102 0.45 -7.60 -4.48
CA GLN A 102 0.96 -8.55 -5.47
C GLN A 102 1.67 -7.85 -6.63
N VAL A 103 2.65 -8.54 -7.21
CA VAL A 103 3.34 -8.08 -8.43
C VAL A 103 2.35 -7.97 -9.58
N ILE A 104 2.37 -6.84 -10.28
CA ILE A 104 1.40 -6.57 -11.34
C ILE A 104 1.63 -7.48 -12.54
N ASN A 105 0.56 -8.16 -12.95
CA ASN A 105 0.48 -8.85 -14.22
C ASN A 105 -0.45 -8.10 -15.18
N ALA A 106 0.10 -7.12 -15.92
CA ALA A 106 -0.69 -6.31 -16.86
C ALA A 106 -1.38 -7.15 -17.95
N ALA A 107 -0.78 -8.26 -18.38
CA ALA A 107 -1.37 -9.16 -19.36
C ALA A 107 -2.56 -9.95 -18.77
N GLY A 108 -2.44 -10.39 -17.51
CA GLY A 108 -3.53 -11.01 -16.76
C GLY A 108 -4.69 -10.05 -16.55
N LEU A 109 -4.40 -8.83 -16.06
CA LEU A 109 -5.38 -7.77 -15.89
C LEU A 109 -6.14 -7.46 -17.19
N ALA A 110 -5.44 -7.36 -18.32
CA ALA A 110 -6.04 -7.08 -19.61
C ALA A 110 -7.01 -8.19 -20.06
N ARG A 111 -6.61 -9.45 -19.86
CA ARG A 111 -7.43 -10.62 -20.18
C ARG A 111 -8.69 -10.65 -19.35
N ASP A 112 -8.57 -10.50 -18.02
CA ASP A 112 -9.69 -10.65 -17.09
C ASP A 112 -10.65 -9.47 -17.17
N ALA A 113 -10.15 -8.25 -17.44
CA ALA A 113 -10.99 -7.07 -17.66
C ALA A 113 -11.58 -7.02 -19.08
N GLY A 114 -11.08 -7.83 -20.02
CA GLY A 114 -11.51 -7.82 -21.42
C GLY A 114 -11.22 -6.49 -22.11
N VAL A 115 -10.01 -5.94 -21.92
CA VAL A 115 -9.54 -4.69 -22.53
C VAL A 115 -8.11 -4.84 -23.05
N ALA A 116 -7.65 -3.93 -23.90
CA ALA A 116 -6.27 -3.95 -24.40
C ALA A 116 -5.26 -3.67 -23.27
N ARG A 117 -4.04 -4.23 -23.37
CA ARG A 117 -2.96 -4.00 -22.39
C ARG A 117 -2.62 -2.51 -22.21
N THR A 118 -2.63 -1.73 -23.30
CA THR A 118 -2.40 -0.28 -23.25
C THR A 118 -3.51 0.44 -22.47
N THR A 119 -4.75 -0.04 -22.54
CA THR A 119 -5.86 0.46 -21.74
C THR A 119 -5.67 0.16 -20.25
N VAL A 120 -5.17 -1.03 -19.90
CA VAL A 120 -4.83 -1.36 -18.50
C VAL A 120 -3.76 -0.43 -17.94
N SER A 121 -2.71 -0.13 -18.72
CA SER A 121 -1.67 0.82 -18.30
C SER A 121 -2.28 2.19 -17.97
N GLY A 122 -3.12 2.73 -18.86
CA GLY A 122 -3.82 3.99 -18.58
C GLY A 122 -4.72 3.91 -17.35
N TYR A 123 -5.43 2.79 -17.14
CA TYR A 123 -6.26 2.61 -15.95
C TYR A 123 -5.45 2.55 -14.64
N LEU A 124 -4.26 1.94 -14.68
CA LEU A 124 -3.34 1.92 -13.54
C LEU A 124 -2.79 3.32 -13.24
N GLU A 125 -2.41 4.09 -14.26
CA GLU A 125 -1.98 5.49 -14.15
C GLU A 125 -3.07 6.35 -13.49
N ILE A 126 -4.32 6.20 -13.93
CA ILE A 126 -5.48 6.89 -13.34
C ILE A 126 -5.63 6.55 -11.84
N LEU A 127 -5.50 5.28 -11.46
CA LEU A 127 -5.60 4.88 -10.05
C LEU A 127 -4.46 5.46 -9.20
N GLU A 128 -3.26 5.62 -9.78
CA GLU A 128 -2.12 6.26 -9.12
C GLU A 128 -2.31 7.78 -9.01
N ASP A 129 -2.73 8.45 -10.08
CA ASP A 129 -2.99 9.91 -10.12
C ASP A 129 -4.12 10.33 -9.18
N THR A 130 -5.12 9.46 -9.00
CA THR A 130 -6.21 9.63 -8.01
C THR A 130 -5.84 9.18 -6.60
N TYR A 131 -4.58 8.77 -6.37
CA TYR A 131 -4.06 8.32 -5.08
C TYR A 131 -4.77 7.10 -4.47
N LEU A 132 -5.48 6.32 -5.30
CA LEU A 132 -6.16 5.11 -4.87
C LEU A 132 -5.23 3.91 -4.77
N VAL A 133 -4.20 3.89 -5.62
CA VAL A 133 -3.14 2.89 -5.57
C VAL A 133 -1.76 3.53 -5.56
N THR A 134 -0.76 2.73 -5.23
CA THR A 134 0.65 3.10 -5.29
C THR A 134 1.44 1.86 -5.68
N PHE A 135 2.53 2.07 -6.41
CA PHE A 135 3.41 1.01 -6.88
C PHE A 135 4.66 0.92 -6.01
N LEU A 136 4.88 -0.25 -5.41
CA LEU A 136 6.10 -0.54 -4.65
C LEU A 136 7.13 -1.15 -5.60
N PRO A 137 8.23 -0.44 -5.93
CA PRO A 137 9.26 -0.98 -6.82
C PRO A 137 10.02 -2.13 -6.15
N ALA A 138 10.57 -3.01 -6.98
CA ALA A 138 11.56 -3.97 -6.51
C ALA A 138 12.89 -3.27 -6.21
N TYR A 139 13.62 -3.77 -5.22
CA TYR A 139 14.97 -3.30 -4.94
C TYR A 139 15.91 -3.64 -6.10
N GLU A 140 16.50 -2.61 -6.70
CA GLU A 140 17.53 -2.75 -7.74
C GLU A 140 18.89 -2.38 -7.16
N ALA A 141 19.77 -3.37 -7.00
CA ALA A 141 21.15 -3.10 -6.64
C ALA A 141 21.83 -2.31 -7.78
N ARG A 142 22.44 -1.17 -7.46
CA ARG A 142 23.06 -0.20 -8.40
C ARG A 142 24.03 -0.79 -9.44
N LEU A 143 24.52 -2.02 -9.24
CA LEU A 143 25.56 -2.66 -10.04
C LEU A 143 25.07 -3.71 -11.04
N ARG A 144 23.75 -3.92 -11.22
CA ARG A 144 23.26 -4.99 -12.11
C ARG A 144 22.26 -4.49 -13.16
N VAL A 145 22.64 -4.64 -14.43
CA VAL A 145 21.77 -4.58 -15.62
C VAL A 145 20.94 -5.88 -15.67
N LYS A 146 20.06 -6.08 -14.70
CA LYS A 146 19.11 -7.20 -14.72
C LYS A 146 17.75 -6.71 -15.20
N GLU A 147 16.95 -7.65 -15.70
CA GLU A 147 15.55 -7.42 -16.02
C GLU A 147 14.84 -6.83 -14.80
N ARG A 148 14.23 -5.64 -14.99
CA ARG A 148 13.51 -4.95 -13.91
C ARG A 148 12.34 -5.80 -13.48
N LYS A 149 12.26 -6.10 -12.19
CA LYS A 149 11.08 -6.77 -11.63
C LYS A 149 9.92 -5.79 -11.62
N HIS A 150 8.74 -6.29 -11.97
CA HIS A 150 7.52 -5.49 -11.96
C HIS A 150 7.15 -5.06 -10.54
N PRO A 151 6.60 -3.86 -10.34
CA PRO A 151 6.24 -3.39 -9.00
C PRO A 151 5.06 -4.18 -8.41
N LYS A 152 4.97 -4.20 -7.08
CA LYS A 152 3.76 -4.62 -6.36
C LYS A 152 2.72 -3.49 -6.38
N LEU A 153 1.45 -3.83 -6.54
CA LEU A 153 0.33 -2.88 -6.45
C LEU A 153 -0.21 -2.85 -5.02
N PHE A 154 -0.27 -1.66 -4.42
CA PHE A 154 -0.95 -1.45 -3.14
C PHE A 154 -2.10 -0.47 -3.32
N TRP A 155 -3.26 -0.81 -2.79
CA TRP A 155 -4.36 0.13 -2.65
C TRP A 155 -4.15 0.92 -1.37
N THR A 156 -4.66 2.15 -1.34
CA THR A 156 -4.41 3.05 -0.22
C THR A 156 -5.03 2.59 1.10
N ASP A 157 -6.07 1.75 1.07
CA ASP A 157 -6.84 1.37 2.26
C ASP A 157 -7.48 -0.03 2.13
N PRO A 158 -7.43 -0.87 3.18
CA PRO A 158 -8.03 -2.22 3.16
C PRO A 158 -9.53 -2.21 2.86
N GLY A 159 -10.28 -1.24 3.40
CA GLY A 159 -11.71 -1.09 3.14
C GLY A 159 -12.00 -0.84 1.66
N ILE A 160 -11.21 0.03 1.01
CA ILE A 160 -11.34 0.30 -0.42
C ILE A 160 -11.10 -0.98 -1.25
N VAL A 161 -10.06 -1.76 -0.95
CA VAL A 161 -9.79 -3.05 -1.63
C VAL A 161 -11.03 -3.94 -1.59
N ARG A 162 -11.57 -4.10 -0.38
CA ARG A 162 -12.71 -4.98 -0.13
C ARG A 162 -13.98 -4.46 -0.79
N ALA A 163 -14.19 -3.16 -0.82
CA ALA A 163 -15.30 -2.54 -1.52
C ALA A 163 -15.21 -2.74 -3.05
N MET A 164 -14.02 -2.62 -3.64
CA MET A 164 -13.80 -2.89 -5.07
C MET A 164 -14.04 -4.36 -5.42
N LYS A 165 -13.70 -5.29 -4.51
CA LYS A 165 -14.03 -6.72 -4.61
C LYS A 165 -15.50 -7.04 -4.30
N ARG A 166 -16.28 -6.07 -3.80
CA ARG A 166 -17.66 -6.25 -3.27
C ARG A 166 -17.72 -7.26 -2.12
N GLN A 167 -16.71 -7.28 -1.27
CA GLN A 167 -16.56 -8.19 -0.13
C GLN A 167 -16.67 -7.42 1.19
N LEU A 168 -17.89 -7.04 1.58
CA LEU A 168 -18.14 -6.24 2.79
C LEU A 168 -18.44 -7.08 4.05
N HIS A 169 -18.25 -8.41 3.97
CA HIS A 169 -18.44 -9.35 5.07
C HIS A 169 -17.17 -9.42 5.96
N GLU A 170 -17.02 -10.47 6.77
CA GLU A 170 -15.78 -10.70 7.54
C GLU A 170 -14.64 -11.15 6.60
N PRO A 171 -13.39 -10.67 6.75
CA PRO A 171 -12.32 -11.06 5.84
C PRO A 171 -12.02 -12.56 5.86
N ALA A 172 -11.91 -13.17 4.66
CA ALA A 172 -11.51 -14.56 4.52
C ALA A 172 -10.04 -14.76 4.91
N ALA A 173 -9.64 -15.99 5.27
CA ALA A 173 -8.27 -16.27 5.72
C ALA A 173 -7.24 -15.94 4.64
N GLU A 174 -7.59 -16.18 3.38
CA GLU A 174 -6.74 -16.00 2.21
C GLU A 174 -6.48 -14.52 1.88
N GLU A 175 -7.37 -13.61 2.26
CA GLU A 175 -7.17 -12.17 2.03
C GLU A 175 -6.53 -11.43 3.20
N ARG A 176 -6.59 -11.98 4.43
CA ARG A 176 -6.03 -11.31 5.63
C ARG A 176 -4.54 -11.00 5.49
N GLY A 177 -3.77 -11.85 4.82
CA GLY A 177 -2.35 -11.63 4.56
C GLY A 177 -2.11 -10.35 3.78
N ALA A 178 -2.73 -10.24 2.60
CA ALA A 178 -2.62 -9.08 1.73
C ALA A 178 -3.16 -7.80 2.38
N LEU A 179 -4.26 -7.88 3.13
CA LEU A 179 -4.82 -6.72 3.84
C LEU A 179 -3.89 -6.23 4.95
N LEU A 180 -3.26 -7.15 5.70
CA LEU A 180 -2.30 -6.80 6.73
C LEU A 180 -1.02 -6.20 6.14
N GLU A 181 -0.47 -6.80 5.08
CA GLU A 181 0.67 -6.27 4.33
C GLU A 181 0.35 -4.86 3.81
N GLY A 182 -0.82 -4.66 3.23
CA GLY A 182 -1.26 -3.35 2.74
C GLY A 182 -1.46 -2.30 3.84
N TRP A 183 -1.97 -2.70 5.01
CA TRP A 183 -2.05 -1.80 6.15
C TRP A 183 -0.67 -1.40 6.68
N VAL A 184 0.27 -2.34 6.80
CA VAL A 184 1.67 -2.07 7.17
C VAL A 184 2.32 -1.13 6.14
N TYR A 185 2.10 -1.36 4.85
CA TYR A 185 2.57 -0.48 3.79
C TYR A 185 2.02 0.95 3.92
N GLY A 186 0.70 1.08 4.17
CA GLY A 186 0.06 2.37 4.40
C GLY A 186 0.65 3.12 5.60
N LEU A 187 0.92 2.41 6.69
CA LEU A 187 1.58 2.96 7.88
C LEU A 187 2.99 3.48 7.57
N LEU A 188 3.81 2.67 6.89
CA LEU A 188 5.16 3.05 6.47
C LEU A 188 5.15 4.27 5.53
N ARG A 189 4.22 4.33 4.59
CA ARG A 189 4.06 5.48 3.69
C ARG A 189 3.65 6.75 4.40
N ALA A 190 2.69 6.66 5.31
CA ALA A 190 2.26 7.82 6.10
C ALA A 190 3.43 8.38 6.91
N ARG A 191 4.25 7.53 7.54
CA ARG A 191 5.41 8.02 8.30
C ARG A 191 6.53 8.58 7.43
N GLN A 192 6.69 8.09 6.21
CA GLN A 192 7.59 8.73 5.26
C GLN A 192 7.11 10.14 4.90
N SER A 193 5.83 10.29 4.55
CA SER A 193 5.22 11.56 4.16
C SER A 193 5.23 12.60 5.29
N TYR A 194 4.99 12.14 6.53
CA TYR A 194 4.83 13.02 7.68
C TYR A 194 6.13 13.31 8.43
N ALA A 195 7.07 12.36 8.48
CA ALA A 195 8.24 12.43 9.35
C ALA A 195 9.57 12.09 8.65
N GLY A 196 9.56 11.73 7.37
CA GLY A 196 10.79 11.38 6.63
C GLY A 196 11.50 10.15 7.19
N LEU A 197 10.74 9.12 7.59
CA LEU A 197 11.26 7.91 8.25
C LEU A 197 12.41 7.23 7.47
N TYR A 198 12.35 7.24 6.14
CA TYR A 198 13.32 6.63 5.23
C TYR A 198 13.41 7.42 3.91
N ASP A 199 14.48 7.16 3.14
CA ASP A 199 14.69 7.76 1.82
C ASP A 199 13.94 6.99 0.72
N GLU A 200 14.01 5.66 0.75
CA GLU A 200 13.40 4.78 -0.24
C GLU A 200 12.73 3.58 0.44
N LEU A 201 11.63 3.12 -0.16
CA LEU A 201 10.93 1.90 0.19
C LEU A 201 10.77 1.05 -1.08
N SER A 202 11.15 -0.21 -0.97
CA SER A 202 11.08 -1.21 -2.04
C SER A 202 10.65 -2.54 -1.45
N TYR A 203 10.34 -3.54 -2.27
CA TYR A 203 10.35 -4.94 -1.83
C TYR A 203 11.64 -5.60 -2.30
N TRP A 204 12.17 -6.55 -1.55
CA TRP A 204 13.34 -7.30 -2.01
C TRP A 204 12.93 -8.64 -2.54
N ALA A 205 13.48 -9.03 -3.68
CA ALA A 205 13.25 -10.34 -4.22
C ALA A 205 14.55 -10.91 -4.78
N PRO A 206 14.89 -12.16 -4.45
CA PRO A 206 16.14 -12.80 -4.86
C PRO A 206 16.28 -12.90 -6.38
N SER A 207 17.52 -12.93 -6.86
CA SER A 207 17.83 -12.98 -8.29
C SER A 207 17.40 -14.26 -9.01
N GLN A 208 17.23 -15.36 -8.29
CA GLN A 208 16.94 -16.69 -8.84
C GLN A 208 16.01 -17.46 -7.89
N GLY A 209 14.71 -17.29 -8.05
CA GLY A 209 13.71 -17.97 -7.21
C GLY A 209 13.91 -17.73 -5.71
N GLY A 210 13.01 -18.27 -4.89
CA GLY A 210 13.06 -18.12 -3.44
C GLY A 210 12.14 -17.03 -2.90
N THR A 211 12.15 -16.91 -1.58
CA THR A 211 11.19 -16.11 -0.83
C THR A 211 11.54 -14.63 -0.91
N GLU A 212 10.56 -13.82 -1.28
CA GLU A 212 10.67 -12.35 -1.26
C GLU A 212 10.65 -11.83 0.17
N VAL A 213 11.09 -10.58 0.36
CA VAL A 213 10.89 -9.82 1.59
C VAL A 213 9.92 -8.69 1.26
N ASP A 214 8.85 -8.59 2.05
CA ASP A 214 7.73 -7.69 1.77
C ASP A 214 8.14 -6.22 1.65
N PHE A 215 8.96 -5.72 2.59
CA PHE A 215 9.47 -4.35 2.58
C PHE A 215 10.95 -4.26 2.91
N LEU A 216 11.64 -3.39 2.18
CA LEU A 216 13.02 -3.01 2.38
C LEU A 216 13.10 -1.48 2.39
N LEU A 217 13.38 -0.94 3.58
CA LEU A 217 13.57 0.48 3.81
C LEU A 217 15.04 0.83 3.69
N ARG A 218 15.35 1.96 3.03
CA ARG A 218 16.70 2.51 2.93
C ARG A 218 16.76 3.88 3.57
N ARG A 219 17.75 4.09 4.44
CA ARG A 219 18.15 5.40 4.96
C ARG A 219 19.65 5.57 4.81
N GLY A 220 20.09 6.43 3.90
CA GLY A 220 21.49 6.51 3.50
C GLY A 220 22.00 5.17 2.96
N ARG A 221 22.93 4.55 3.69
CA ARG A 221 23.52 3.24 3.36
C ARG A 221 22.93 2.08 4.15
N SER A 222 22.04 2.38 5.09
CA SER A 222 21.48 1.44 6.04
C SER A 222 20.14 0.91 5.53
N PHE A 223 19.88 -0.36 5.78
CA PHE A 223 18.68 -1.06 5.37
C PHE A 223 17.98 -1.75 6.53
N VAL A 224 16.65 -1.71 6.49
CA VAL A 224 15.76 -2.47 7.37
C VAL A 224 14.85 -3.35 6.52
N ALA A 225 14.91 -4.66 6.73
CA ALA A 225 14.10 -5.65 6.05
C ALA A 225 12.91 -6.07 6.92
N ILE A 226 11.71 -6.07 6.36
CA ILE A 226 10.46 -6.33 7.07
C ILE A 226 9.67 -7.39 6.30
N GLU A 227 9.23 -8.42 7.01
CA GLU A 227 8.34 -9.47 6.54
C GLU A 227 7.05 -9.44 7.35
N VAL A 228 5.89 -9.55 6.72
CA VAL A 228 4.59 -9.49 7.40
C VAL A 228 3.88 -10.83 7.34
N LYS A 229 3.38 -11.31 8.49
CA LYS A 229 2.64 -12.57 8.59
C LYS A 229 1.42 -12.43 9.49
N THR A 230 0.32 -13.06 9.08
CA THR A 230 -0.91 -13.15 9.89
C THR A 230 -0.85 -14.19 10.99
N THR A 231 0.25 -14.96 11.09
CA THR A 231 0.44 -15.96 12.13
C THR A 231 0.50 -15.33 13.52
N THR A 232 -0.04 -16.01 14.52
CA THR A 232 0.16 -15.67 15.93
C THR A 232 1.38 -16.36 16.53
N SER A 233 1.86 -17.43 15.89
CA SER A 233 3.02 -18.23 16.31
C SER A 233 3.97 -18.39 15.13
N PRO A 234 5.02 -17.56 15.02
CA PRO A 234 5.94 -17.65 13.90
C PRO A 234 6.77 -18.93 13.94
N ALA A 235 6.75 -19.69 12.84
CA ALA A 235 7.55 -20.89 12.63
C ALA A 235 8.75 -20.61 11.70
N PRO A 236 9.79 -21.47 11.66
CA PRO A 236 11.00 -21.25 10.87
C PRO A 236 10.78 -20.89 9.39
N VAL A 237 9.71 -21.40 8.77
CA VAL A 237 9.33 -21.10 7.38
C VAL A 237 9.03 -19.62 7.14
N HIS A 238 8.52 -18.90 8.14
CA HIS A 238 8.18 -17.48 8.03
C HIS A 238 9.41 -16.57 7.98
N PHE A 239 10.58 -17.07 8.32
CA PHE A 239 11.83 -16.32 8.34
C PHE A 239 12.64 -16.49 7.04
N ALA A 240 12.16 -17.29 6.08
CA ALA A 240 12.93 -17.67 4.90
C ALA A 240 13.41 -16.46 4.06
N GLY A 241 12.53 -15.50 3.79
CA GLY A 241 12.90 -14.28 3.04
C GLY A 241 13.94 -13.43 3.79
N LEU A 242 13.73 -13.22 5.10
CA LEU A 242 14.65 -12.47 5.96
C LEU A 242 16.02 -13.16 6.13
N ARG A 243 16.08 -14.49 6.04
CA ARG A 243 17.35 -15.23 5.98
C ARG A 243 18.00 -15.11 4.61
N ALA A 244 17.22 -15.11 3.53
CA ALA A 244 17.74 -15.01 2.17
C ALA A 244 18.37 -13.64 1.85
N ILE A 245 17.91 -12.56 2.51
CA ILE A 245 18.46 -11.20 2.33
C ILE A 245 19.69 -10.91 3.21
N ALA A 246 20.12 -11.82 4.10
CA ALA A 246 21.13 -11.54 5.13
C ALA A 246 22.45 -10.93 4.60
N ASP A 247 22.86 -11.29 3.37
CA ASP A 247 24.11 -10.83 2.77
C ASP A 247 24.00 -9.45 2.09
N LEU A 248 22.85 -8.78 2.20
CA LEU A 248 22.68 -7.42 1.67
C LEU A 248 23.57 -6.44 2.45
N ALA A 249 24.55 -5.86 1.76
CA ALA A 249 25.43 -4.86 2.35
C ALA A 249 24.65 -3.66 2.91
N GLY A 250 24.89 -3.33 4.18
CA GLY A 250 24.20 -2.26 4.90
C GLY A 250 22.90 -2.68 5.57
N LEU A 251 22.52 -3.96 5.52
CA LEU A 251 21.38 -4.48 6.28
C LEU A 251 21.67 -4.47 7.78
N GLU A 252 20.98 -3.59 8.51
CA GLU A 252 21.17 -3.41 9.94
C GLU A 252 20.13 -4.18 10.75
N ARG A 253 18.91 -4.30 10.21
CA ARG A 253 17.77 -4.86 10.95
C ARG A 253 16.91 -5.77 10.07
N ARG A 254 16.44 -6.87 10.64
CA ARG A 254 15.49 -7.82 10.03
C ARG A 254 14.35 -8.05 10.99
N VAL A 255 13.14 -7.72 10.56
CA VAL A 255 11.93 -7.74 11.41
C VAL A 255 10.86 -8.61 10.77
N LEU A 256 10.37 -9.59 11.52
CA LEU A 256 9.16 -10.34 11.20
C LEU A 256 7.99 -9.76 12.01
N VAL A 257 7.05 -9.14 11.33
CA VAL A 257 5.82 -8.63 11.93
C VAL A 257 4.78 -9.74 11.98
N HIS A 258 4.19 -9.99 13.16
CA HIS A 258 3.22 -11.06 13.37
C HIS A 258 2.01 -10.63 14.21
N MET A 259 0.94 -11.41 14.19
CA MET A 259 -0.32 -11.15 14.92
C MET A 259 -0.33 -11.72 16.35
N GLY A 260 0.82 -12.16 16.85
CA GLY A 260 0.96 -12.72 18.20
C GLY A 260 1.10 -11.61 19.25
N GLU A 261 1.14 -11.99 20.53
CA GLU A 261 1.11 -11.02 21.63
C GLU A 261 2.50 -10.60 22.13
N ARG A 262 3.52 -11.45 21.95
CA ARG A 262 4.83 -11.25 22.57
C ARG A 262 5.93 -11.18 21.51
N PRO A 263 6.87 -10.23 21.63
CA PRO A 263 8.06 -10.21 20.81
C PRO A 263 9.03 -11.30 21.23
N PHE A 264 9.88 -11.72 20.29
CA PHE A 264 11.04 -12.57 20.57
C PHE A 264 12.10 -12.41 19.48
N ASN A 265 13.33 -12.84 19.77
CA ASN A 265 14.41 -12.85 18.78
C ASN A 265 14.69 -14.28 18.34
N ALA A 266 14.78 -14.49 17.04
CA ALA A 266 15.30 -15.72 16.48
C ALA A 266 16.81 -15.85 16.75
N SER A 267 17.34 -17.07 16.72
CA SER A 267 18.74 -17.36 17.02
C SER A 267 19.73 -16.72 16.05
N ASP A 268 19.28 -16.38 14.84
CA ASP A 268 20.04 -15.71 13.79
C ASP A 268 19.89 -14.18 13.82
N GLY A 269 19.30 -13.61 14.88
CA GLY A 269 19.19 -12.17 15.10
C GLY A 269 18.02 -11.49 14.39
N ILE A 270 17.06 -12.25 13.86
CA ILE A 270 15.81 -11.69 13.32
C ILE A 270 14.86 -11.39 14.48
N GLU A 271 14.36 -10.16 14.54
CA GLU A 271 13.37 -9.73 15.54
C GLU A 271 11.97 -10.14 15.08
N ALA A 272 11.21 -10.82 15.92
CA ALA A 272 9.78 -11.07 15.68
C ALA A 272 8.97 -10.13 16.58
N LEU A 273 8.21 -9.22 15.97
CA LEU A 273 7.44 -8.20 16.66
C LEU A 273 5.92 -8.39 16.45
N PRO A 274 5.12 -8.32 17.52
CA PRO A 274 3.69 -8.08 17.41
C PRO A 274 3.41 -6.85 16.55
N VAL A 275 2.40 -6.93 15.69
CA VAL A 275 2.03 -5.86 14.76
C VAL A 275 1.81 -4.51 15.45
N MET A 276 1.25 -4.51 16.65
CA MET A 276 1.02 -3.28 17.41
C MET A 276 2.31 -2.67 17.93
N GLN A 277 3.23 -3.49 18.44
CA GLN A 277 4.54 -3.02 18.87
C GLN A 277 5.37 -2.50 17.69
N PHE A 278 5.33 -3.20 16.54
CA PHE A 278 5.93 -2.70 15.30
C PHE A 278 5.34 -1.34 14.91
N ALA A 279 4.02 -1.20 14.97
CA ALA A 279 3.37 0.07 14.65
C ALA A 279 3.82 1.20 15.57
N GLU A 280 3.95 0.96 16.88
CA GLU A 280 4.48 1.95 17.82
C GLU A 280 5.93 2.36 17.49
N GLU A 281 6.79 1.43 17.07
CA GLU A 281 8.15 1.76 16.60
C GLU A 281 8.13 2.62 15.35
N VAL A 282 7.28 2.30 14.36
CA VAL A 282 7.09 3.10 13.15
C VAL A 282 6.63 4.52 13.51
N LEU A 283 5.61 4.63 14.38
CA LEU A 283 5.00 5.91 14.79
C LEU A 283 5.97 6.80 15.58
N SER A 284 6.87 6.20 16.35
CA SER A 284 7.88 6.90 17.14
C SER A 284 9.20 7.16 16.41
N GLY A 285 9.32 6.72 15.15
CA GLY A 285 10.51 6.91 14.34
C GLY A 285 11.72 6.09 14.77
N ARG A 286 11.52 4.97 15.48
CA ARG A 286 12.58 4.09 16.01
C ARG A 286 12.95 2.95 15.05
N LEU A 287 12.62 3.09 13.77
CA LEU A 287 12.75 2.02 12.80
C LEU A 287 14.13 1.97 12.14
#